data_AF-A0A3S1P110-F1
#
_entry.id   AF-A0A3S1P110-F1
#
_cell.length_a   1.000
_cell.length_b   1.000
_cell.length_c   1.000
_cell.angle_alpha   90.00
_cell.angle_beta   90.00
_cell.angle_gamma   90.00
#
_symmetry.space_group_name_H-M   'P 1'
#
loop_
_entity.id
_entity.type
_entity.pdbx_description
1 polymer ?
#
loop_
_entity_poly.entity_id
_entity_poly.type
_entity_poly.pdbx_seq_one_letter_code
_entity_poly.pdbx_strand_id
1 'polypeptide(L)' 'MRDVLIGIDAGTSVIKSVAFDKAGRQIAATALPNRYETLPGGGAEQDLARTWADTAVTLR' A
#
# COMPACT_ATOMS: atom_id res chain seq x y z
N MET A 1 -13.32 -1.37 22.75
CA MET A 1 -12.80 -0.95 21.43
C MET A 1 -13.28 -1.97 20.41
N ARG A 2 -13.55 -1.55 19.16
CA ARG A 2 -13.96 -2.47 18.09
C ARG A 2 -12.70 -2.87 17.32
N ASP A 3 -12.38 -4.17 17.30
CA ASP A 3 -11.21 -4.66 16.57
C ASP A 3 -11.37 -4.38 15.06
N VAL A 4 -10.27 -3.99 14.41
CA VAL A 4 -10.19 -3.73 12.98
C VAL A 4 -9.03 -4.54 12.41
N LEU A 5 -9.25 -5.15 11.25
CA LEU A 5 -8.19 -5.79 10.48
C LEU A 5 -7.75 -4.83 9.37
N ILE A 6 -6.44 -4.63 9.21
CA ILE A 6 -5.89 -3.83 8.11
C ILE A 6 -5.18 -4.75 7.13
N GLY A 7 -5.65 -4.76 5.88
CA GLY A 7 -4.92 -5.37 4.77
C GLY A 7 -4.01 -4.33 4.12
N ILE A 8 -2.73 -4.66 3.96
CA ILE A 8 -1.76 -3.87 3.20
C ILE A 8 -1.47 -4.62 1.90
N ASP A 9 -1.64 -3.92 0.78
CA ASP A 9 -1.32 -4.38 -0.56
C ASP A 9 -0.26 -3.43 -1.16
N ALA A 10 1.00 -3.86 -1.15
CA ALA A 10 2.13 -3.09 -1.67
C ALA A 10 2.44 -3.52 -3.11
N GLY A 11 1.52 -3.22 -4.03
CA GLY A 11 1.67 -3.52 -5.45
C GLY A 11 2.73 -2.67 -6.13
N THR A 12 3.16 -3.07 -7.33
CA THR A 12 4.22 -2.40 -8.10
C THR A 12 3.87 -0.96 -8.51
N SER A 13 2.60 -0.70 -8.85
CA SER A 13 2.14 0.62 -9.29
C SER A 13 1.34 1.39 -8.24
N VAL A 14 0.77 0.70 -7.26
CA VAL A 14 -0.11 1.28 -6.24
C VAL A 14 0.13 0.57 -4.91
N ILE A 15 0.28 1.35 -3.84
CA ILE A 15 0.26 0.87 -2.46
C ILE A 15 -1.11 1.19 -1.87
N LYS A 16 -1.71 0.25 -1.14
CA LYS A 16 -3.04 0.39 -0.57
C LYS A 16 -3.10 -0.15 0.86
N SER A 17 -3.88 0.52 1.70
CA SER A 17 -4.37 -0.02 2.96
C SER A 17 -5.90 -0.06 2.96
N VAL A 18 -6.45 -1.18 3.40
CA VAL A 18 -7.90 -1.39 3.51
C VAL A 18 -8.24 -1.84 4.91
N ALA A 19 -9.18 -1.16 5.54
CA ALA A 19 -9.70 -1.53 6.86
C ALA A 19 -10.93 -2.41 6.71
N PHE A 20 -11.00 -3.47 7.50
CA PHE A 20 -12.12 -4.42 7.56
C PHE A 20 -12.62 -4.57 9.00
N ASP A 21 -13.93 -4.79 9.15
CA ASP A 21 -14.47 -5.33 10.40
C ASP A 21 -14.24 -6.85 10.49
N LYS A 22 -14.57 -7.46 11.65
CA LYS A 22 -14.36 -8.90 11.88
C LYS A 22 -15.22 -9.82 11.00
N ALA A 23 -16.25 -9.29 10.34
CA ALA A 23 -17.03 -10.04 9.35
C ALA A 23 -16.41 -9.97 7.95
N GLY A 24 -15.24 -9.30 7.80
CA GLY A 24 -14.56 -9.12 6.53
C GLY A 24 -15.15 -7.99 5.69
N ARG A 25 -16.05 -7.17 6.23
CA ARG A 25 -16.61 -6.04 5.47
C ARG A 25 -15.62 -4.89 5.45
N GLN A 26 -15.29 -4.41 4.26
CA GLN A 26 -14.48 -3.21 4.08
C GLN A 26 -15.20 -1.99 4.68
N ILE A 27 -14.48 -1.21 5.49
CA ILE A 27 -14.99 -0.02 6.15
C ILE A 27 -14.24 1.27 5.78
N ALA A 28 -12.99 1.15 5.30
CA ALA A 28 -12.22 2.26 4.75
C ALA A 28 -11.15 1.74 3.79
N ALA A 29 -10.68 2.59 2.88
CA ALA A 29 -9.55 2.30 2.01
C ALA A 29 -8.78 3.58 1.67
N THR A 30 -7.46 3.49 1.56
CA THR A 30 -6.59 4.57 1.08
C THR A 30 -5.52 3.96 0.19
N ALA A 31 -5.18 4.64 -0.90
CA ALA A 31 -4.18 4.19 -1.84
C ALA A 31 -3.32 5.36 -2.32
N LEU A 32 -2.06 5.06 -2.62
CA LEU A 32 -1.10 5.98 -3.21
C LEU A 32 -0.44 5.32 -4.43
N PRO A 33 -0.15 6.09 -5.49
CA PRO A 33 0.74 5.60 -6.55
C PRO A 33 2.08 5.20 -5.93
N ASN A 34 2.55 4.00 -6.28
CA ASN A 34 3.89 3.58 -5.93
C ASN A 34 4.91 4.32 -6.81
N ARG A 35 6.15 4.42 -6.33
CA ARG A 35 7.24 5.06 -7.06
C ARG A 35 8.25 4.00 -7.47
N TYR A 36 8.63 4.06 -8.74
CA TYR A 36 9.62 3.19 -9.32
C TYR A 36 10.39 3.97 -10.39
N GLU A 37 11.60 3.54 -10.64
CA GLU A 37 12.45 4.05 -11.70
C GLU A 37 12.49 3.03 -12.82
N THR A 38 12.34 3.48 -14.07
CA THR A 38 12.54 2.64 -15.24
C THR A 38 14.01 2.70 -15.65
N LEU A 39 14.57 1.54 -15.96
CA LEU A 39 15.97 1.39 -16.33
C LEU A 39 16.12 1.13 -17.84
N PRO A 40 17.30 1.42 -18.42
CA PRO A 40 17.63 0.96 -19.77
C PRO A 40 17.40 -0.55 -19.90
N GLY A 41 16.88 -0.98 -21.05
CA GLY A 41 16.56 -2.39 -21.27
C GLY A 41 15.23 -2.87 -20.68
N GLY A 42 14.39 -1.96 -20.17
CA GLY A 42 13.02 -2.29 -19.73
C GLY A 42 12.92 -2.81 -18.30
N GLY A 43 14.00 -2.70 -17.52
CA GLY A 43 13.95 -2.96 -16.07
C GLY A 43 13.13 -1.91 -15.33
N ALA A 44 12.65 -2.27 -14.14
CA ALA A 44 12.02 -1.34 -13.21
C ALA A 44 12.44 -1.67 -11.78
N GLU A 45 12.83 -0.66 -11.02
CA GLU A 45 13.29 -0.81 -9.64
C GLU A 45 12.54 0.11 -8.69
N GLN A 46 12.45 -0.32 -7.43
CA GLN A 46 11.74 0.39 -6.38
C GLN A 46 12.65 0.56 -5.18
N ASP A 47 12.73 1.79 -4.66
CA ASP A 47 13.36 2.03 -3.37
C ASP A 47 12.45 1.49 -2.26
N LEU A 48 12.95 0.50 -1.52
CA LEU A 48 12.21 -0.16 -0.43
C LEU A 48 11.97 0.77 0.76
N ALA A 49 12.88 1.69 1.06
CA ALA A 49 12.69 2.67 2.13
C ALA A 49 11.57 3.65 1.76
N ARG A 50 11.53 4.07 0.48
CA ARG A 50 10.43 4.90 -0.04
C ARG A 50 9.10 4.14 -0.05
N THR A 51 9.10 2.89 -0.52
CA THR A 51 7.93 2.00 -0.54
C THR A 51 7.34 1.85 0.87
N TRP A 52 8.20 1.66 1.88
CA TRP A 52 7.78 1.61 3.28
C TRP A 52 7.18 2.93 3.77
N ALA A 53 7.83 4.06 3.46
CA ALA A 53 7.33 5.37 3.87
C ALA A 53 5.95 5.66 3.28
N ASP A 54 5.75 5.38 1.99
CA ASP A 54 4.47 5.58 1.31
C ASP A 54 3.39 4.60 1.83
N THR A 55 3.76 3.35 2.19
CA THR A 55 2.88 2.40 2.92
C THR A 55 2.43 2.96 4.27
N ALA A 56 3.33 3.57 5.04
CA ALA A 56 2.94 4.18 6.30
C ALA A 56 2.00 5.38 6.10
N VAL A 57 2.08 6.09 4.96
CA VAL A 57 1.14 7.18 4.65
C VAL A 57 -0.27 6.63 4.39
N THR A 58 -0.43 5.46 3.76
CA THR A 58 -1.78 4.89 3.54
C THR A 58 -2.49 4.46 4.83
N LEU A 59 -1.78 4.45 5.97
CA LEU A 59 -2.31 4.11 7.29
C LEU A 59 -2.64 5.32 8.18
N ARG A 60 -2.30 6.55 7.77
CA ARG A 60 -2.54 7.78 8.53
C ARG A 60 -3.91 8.37 8.22
#